data_AF-A0A8B7WHK5-F1
#
_entry.id   AF-A0A8B7WHK5-F1
#
_cell.length_a   1.000
_cell.length_b   1.000
_cell.length_c   1.000
_cell.angle_alpha   90.00
_cell.angle_beta   90.00
_cell.angle_gamma   90.00
#
_symmetry.space_group_name_H-M   'P 1'
#
loop_
_entity.id
_entity.type
_entity.pdbx_description
1 polymer ?
#
loop_
_entity_poly.entity_id
_entity_poly.type
_entity_poly.pdbx_seq_one_letter_code
_entity_poly.pdbx_strand_id
1 'polypeptide(L)'
;MASQVLWGLTGGASAAVDGAELGKPRERSYSLPGVNFNYGLYIRGLDGGVPEAIGHWNVFRQQPTCPQELTRNYIAMNCGAVKAGLVTAHENVLYRKLNDIRISNKDDRRLRKEPPSIPRNMTFGIQARPSTPFFDLLQHRYQQLWVQEQKATQKALKLEKKQKVALGKLYETRSCQLRKYKPPVKLDSLWSMPHYQKVGPHLHTFPTEADRQRALKAHREERAVRQGTLRMGNYTHP
;
A
#
# COMPACT_ATOMS: atom_id res chain seq x y z
N MET A 1 -41.68 -47.11 -34.68
CA MET A 1 -42.54 -45.91 -34.58
C MET A 1 -41.65 -44.72 -34.28
N ALA A 2 -41.53 -43.82 -35.23
CA ALA A 2 -40.73 -42.61 -35.13
C ALA A 2 -41.62 -41.44 -34.69
N SER A 3 -41.15 -40.63 -33.75
CA SER A 3 -41.59 -39.24 -33.52
C SER A 3 -40.50 -38.57 -32.67
N GLN A 4 -39.53 -37.95 -33.33
CA GLN A 4 -39.49 -36.51 -33.64
C GLN A 4 -39.37 -35.61 -32.40
N VAL A 5 -38.13 -35.18 -32.22
CA VAL A 5 -37.68 -33.98 -31.52
C VAL A 5 -38.49 -32.77 -32.00
N LEU A 6 -39.06 -32.00 -31.06
CA LEU A 6 -39.56 -30.65 -31.33
C LEU A 6 -38.83 -29.65 -30.43
N TRP A 7 -37.95 -28.87 -31.05
CA TRP A 7 -37.39 -27.65 -30.49
C TRP A 7 -38.46 -26.55 -30.53
N GLY A 8 -38.89 -26.09 -29.35
CA GLY A 8 -39.74 -24.91 -29.21
C GLY A 8 -38.88 -23.65 -28.97
N LEU A 9 -38.44 -23.02 -30.06
CA LEU A 9 -37.95 -21.65 -30.07
C LEU A 9 -39.15 -20.70 -30.04
N THR A 10 -39.48 -20.11 -28.88
CA THR A 10 -40.32 -18.90 -28.83
C THR A 10 -39.94 -18.06 -27.62
N GLY A 11 -39.40 -16.86 -27.88
CA GLY A 11 -39.08 -15.90 -26.84
C GLY A 11 -37.95 -14.94 -27.23
N GLY A 12 -37.96 -14.45 -28.47
CA GLY A 12 -37.15 -13.30 -28.82
C GLY A 12 -37.60 -12.13 -27.96
N ALA A 13 -36.77 -11.71 -27.02
CA ALA A 13 -36.91 -10.44 -26.31
C ALA A 13 -36.68 -9.32 -27.33
N SER A 14 -37.73 -9.00 -28.09
CA SER A 14 -37.86 -7.71 -28.75
C SER A 14 -37.94 -6.67 -27.64
N ALA A 15 -36.80 -6.08 -27.30
CA ALA A 15 -36.75 -4.80 -26.62
C ALA A 15 -37.30 -3.75 -27.60
N ALA A 16 -38.64 -3.73 -27.75
CA ALA A 16 -39.33 -2.62 -28.35
C ALA A 16 -39.01 -1.40 -27.47
N VAL A 17 -38.29 -0.45 -28.04
CA VAL A 17 -38.11 0.87 -27.44
C VAL A 17 -39.45 1.57 -27.63
N ASP A 18 -40.36 1.39 -26.68
CA ASP A 18 -41.55 2.22 -26.58
C ASP A 18 -41.06 3.68 -26.49
N GLY A 19 -41.50 4.49 -27.45
CA GLY A 19 -41.05 5.86 -27.63
C GLY A 19 -41.25 6.67 -26.35
N ALA A 20 -40.26 7.49 -25.99
CA ALA A 20 -40.36 8.35 -24.82
C ALA A 20 -41.48 9.39 -25.01
N GLU A 21 -42.59 9.22 -24.30
CA GLU A 21 -43.67 10.21 -24.25
C GLU A 21 -43.14 11.50 -23.61
N LEU A 22 -43.21 12.61 -24.36
CA LEU A 22 -42.75 13.91 -23.88
C LEU A 22 -43.55 14.31 -22.62
N GLY A 23 -42.84 14.60 -21.53
CA GLY A 23 -43.43 15.02 -20.25
C GLY A 23 -43.61 13.91 -19.21
N LYS A 24 -43.36 12.64 -19.54
CA LYS A 24 -43.34 11.54 -18.55
C LYS A 24 -41.91 11.07 -18.28
N PRO A 25 -41.57 10.71 -17.02
CA PRO A 25 -40.31 10.05 -16.75
C PRO A 25 -40.28 8.67 -17.41
N ARG A 26 -39.10 8.25 -17.87
CA ARG A 26 -38.90 6.94 -18.51
C ARG A 26 -39.38 5.82 -17.57
N GLU A 27 -40.35 5.04 -18.04
CA GLU A 27 -40.83 3.88 -17.32
C GLU A 27 -39.71 2.84 -17.22
N ARG A 28 -39.41 2.44 -15.98
CA ARG A 28 -38.57 1.28 -15.68
C ARG A 28 -39.52 0.28 -15.06
N SER A 29 -39.87 -0.75 -15.82
CA SER A 29 -40.89 -1.77 -15.51
C SER A 29 -40.57 -2.63 -14.27
N TYR A 30 -40.39 -1.98 -13.11
CA TYR A 30 -40.17 -2.60 -11.82
C TYR A 30 -41.50 -2.66 -11.07
N SER A 31 -41.76 -3.78 -10.39
CA SER A 31 -42.89 -3.91 -9.48
C SER A 31 -42.64 -3.04 -8.26
N LEU A 32 -43.34 -1.92 -8.16
CA LEU A 32 -43.25 -1.01 -7.02
C LEU A 32 -44.18 -1.44 -5.88
N PRO A 33 -43.80 -1.17 -4.62
CA PRO A 33 -44.72 -1.24 -3.48
C PRO A 33 -45.98 -0.40 -3.73
N GLY A 34 -47.12 -0.84 -3.18
CA GLY A 34 -48.43 -0.21 -3.40
C GLY A 34 -48.50 1.26 -2.99
N VAL A 35 -49.59 1.93 -3.36
CA VAL A 35 -49.76 3.39 -3.26
C VAL A 35 -49.58 3.96 -1.84
N ASN A 36 -49.79 3.15 -0.80
CA ASN A 36 -49.62 3.56 0.60
C ASN A 36 -48.17 3.40 1.13
N PHE A 37 -47.21 3.04 0.28
CA PHE A 37 -45.81 2.91 0.67
C PHE A 37 -45.08 4.24 0.59
N ASN A 38 -44.53 4.68 1.72
CA ASN A 38 -43.69 5.87 1.78
C ASN A 38 -42.24 5.49 1.45
N TYR A 39 -41.72 6.03 0.34
CA TYR A 39 -40.31 5.88 -0.01
C TYR A 39 -39.43 6.76 0.87
N GLY A 40 -38.23 6.27 1.19
CA GLY A 40 -37.26 6.98 2.02
C GLY A 40 -37.03 6.28 3.36
N LEU A 41 -35.99 6.71 4.07
CA LEU A 41 -35.62 6.16 5.37
C LEU A 41 -36.48 6.82 6.45
N TYR A 42 -37.44 6.08 7.02
CA TYR A 42 -38.18 6.54 8.19
C TYR A 42 -37.33 6.30 9.45
N ILE A 43 -36.76 7.36 10.00
CA ILE A 43 -36.04 7.31 11.27
C ILE A 43 -37.08 7.44 12.39
N ARG A 44 -37.56 6.30 12.89
CA ARG A 44 -38.43 6.27 14.05
C ARG A 44 -37.59 6.56 15.30
N GLY A 45 -37.88 7.66 16.00
CA GLY A 45 -37.29 7.93 17.31
C GLY A 45 -37.75 6.87 18.30
N LEU A 46 -36.90 5.88 18.55
CA LEU A 46 -37.11 4.86 19.58
C LEU A 46 -36.57 5.33 20.94
N ASP A 47 -35.76 6.37 20.93
CA ASP A 47 -35.25 7.04 22.12
C ASP A 47 -36.44 7.85 22.66
N GLY A 48 -36.97 7.53 23.85
CA GLY A 48 -38.15 8.11 24.49
C GLY A 48 -38.04 9.60 24.86
N GLY A 49 -37.30 10.35 24.05
CA GLY A 49 -37.20 11.79 24.02
C GLY A 49 -36.31 12.35 25.11
N VAL A 50 -36.45 13.66 25.28
CA VAL A 50 -35.82 14.46 26.33
C VAL A 50 -36.00 13.86 27.74
N PRO A 51 -37.19 13.37 28.16
CA PRO A 51 -37.34 12.86 29.52
C PRO A 51 -36.53 11.57 29.76
N GLU A 52 -36.41 10.68 28.77
CA GLU A 52 -35.60 9.48 28.92
C GLU A 52 -34.09 9.81 28.98
N ALA A 53 -33.66 10.81 28.20
CA ALA A 53 -32.26 11.26 28.17
C ALA A 53 -31.80 11.95 29.47
N ILE A 54 -32.68 12.71 30.13
CA ILE A 54 -32.36 13.43 31.38
C ILE A 54 -32.62 12.55 32.61
N GLY A 55 -33.64 11.69 32.56
CA GLY A 55 -34.12 10.90 33.70
C GLY A 55 -33.28 9.67 34.05
N HIS A 56 -32.35 9.25 33.19
CA HIS A 56 -31.58 8.02 33.39
C HIS A 56 -30.07 8.25 33.32
N TRP A 57 -29.35 7.79 34.34
CA TRP A 57 -27.90 7.70 34.29
C TRP A 57 -27.49 6.47 33.49
N ASN A 58 -27.18 6.65 32.20
CA ASN A 58 -26.65 5.57 31.37
C ASN A 58 -25.21 5.23 31.79
N VAL A 59 -25.08 4.27 32.70
CA VAL A 59 -23.80 3.60 32.96
C VAL A 59 -23.47 2.76 31.73
N PHE A 60 -22.25 2.91 31.20
CA PHE A 60 -21.75 2.05 30.12
C PHE A 60 -21.82 0.60 30.57
N ARG A 61 -22.85 -0.12 30.09
CA ARG A 61 -22.91 -1.57 30.25
C ARG A 61 -21.98 -2.14 29.19
N GLN A 62 -20.88 -2.75 29.65
CA GLN A 62 -20.06 -3.55 28.76
C GLN A 62 -20.99 -4.58 28.12
N GLN A 63 -21.19 -4.47 26.81
CA GLN A 63 -21.89 -5.52 26.07
C GLN A 63 -21.15 -6.82 26.37
N PRO A 64 -21.86 -7.92 26.74
CA PRO A 64 -21.21 -9.21 26.84
C PRO A 64 -20.47 -9.41 25.53
N THR A 65 -19.15 -9.59 25.60
CA THR A 65 -18.32 -9.77 24.41
C THR A 65 -18.93 -10.92 23.63
N CYS A 66 -19.67 -10.61 22.56
CA CYS A 66 -20.13 -11.63 21.63
C CYS A 66 -18.90 -12.46 21.28
N PRO A 67 -18.96 -13.80 21.32
CA PRO A 67 -17.81 -14.62 20.98
C PRO A 67 -17.40 -14.24 19.56
N GLN A 68 -16.39 -13.39 19.46
CA GLN A 68 -15.96 -12.84 18.19
C GLN A 68 -15.39 -14.03 17.43
N GLU A 69 -16.05 -14.41 16.34
CA GLU A 69 -15.54 -15.48 15.50
C GLU A 69 -14.14 -15.07 15.04
N LEU A 70 -13.12 -15.71 15.62
CA LEU A 70 -11.74 -15.39 15.33
C LEU A 70 -11.51 -15.51 13.81
N THR A 71 -10.88 -14.49 13.23
CA THR A 71 -10.63 -14.44 11.80
C THR A 71 -9.76 -15.62 11.36
N ARG A 72 -10.13 -16.26 10.25
CA ARG A 72 -9.38 -17.37 9.65
C ARG A 72 -7.98 -16.94 9.18
N ASN A 73 -6.97 -17.76 9.47
CA ASN A 73 -5.59 -17.56 9.03
C ASN A 73 -5.35 -18.22 7.66
N TYR A 74 -5.69 -17.52 6.58
CA TYR A 74 -5.53 -18.04 5.22
C TYR A 74 -4.07 -18.32 4.84
N ILE A 75 -3.11 -17.59 5.41
CA ILE A 75 -1.68 -17.78 5.12
C ILE A 75 -1.21 -19.12 5.68
N ALA A 76 -1.49 -19.39 6.95
CA ALA A 76 -1.13 -20.66 7.59
C ALA A 76 -1.81 -21.85 6.90
N MET A 77 -3.09 -21.73 6.56
CA MET A 77 -3.82 -22.77 5.83
C MET A 77 -3.23 -23.03 4.44
N ASN A 78 -2.94 -21.99 3.66
CA ASN A 78 -2.37 -22.16 2.32
C ASN A 78 -0.95 -22.74 2.39
N CYS A 79 -0.13 -22.30 3.34
CA CYS A 79 1.20 -22.89 3.55
C CYS A 79 1.10 -24.38 3.95
N GLY A 80 0.10 -24.75 4.76
CA GLY A 80 -0.17 -26.15 5.11
C GLY A 80 -0.60 -26.98 3.91
N ALA A 81 -1.51 -26.46 3.07
CA ALA A 81 -1.95 -27.11 1.85
C ALA A 81 -0.79 -27.38 0.89
N VAL A 82 0.09 -26.38 0.69
CA VAL A 82 1.30 -26.54 -0.13
C VAL A 82 2.25 -27.59 0.45
N LYS A 83 2.43 -27.62 1.78
CA LYS A 83 3.24 -28.66 2.45
C LYS A 83 2.64 -30.06 2.29
N ALA A 84 1.31 -30.17 2.22
CA ALA A 84 0.60 -31.41 1.96
C ALA A 84 0.57 -31.79 0.46
N GLY A 85 1.18 -30.99 -0.42
CA GLY A 85 1.22 -31.25 -1.86
C GLY A 85 -0.07 -30.87 -2.60
N LEU A 86 -0.97 -30.11 -1.98
CA LEU A 86 -2.21 -29.64 -2.60
C LEU A 86 -1.95 -28.35 -3.39
N VAL A 87 -2.01 -28.45 -4.71
CA VAL A 87 -1.67 -27.34 -5.63
C VAL A 87 -2.92 -26.78 -6.32
N THR A 88 -3.99 -27.57 -6.41
CA THR A 88 -5.22 -27.17 -7.11
C THR A 88 -6.06 -26.24 -6.23
N ALA A 89 -6.78 -25.30 -6.86
CA ALA A 89 -7.69 -24.39 -6.14
C ALA A 89 -8.80 -25.15 -5.38
N HIS A 90 -9.37 -26.19 -5.99
CA HIS A 90 -10.39 -27.03 -5.37
C HIS A 90 -9.87 -27.76 -4.12
N GLU A 91 -8.66 -28.33 -4.20
CA GLU A 91 -7.99 -28.98 -3.08
C GLU A 91 -7.72 -28.00 -1.95
N ASN A 92 -7.28 -26.78 -2.27
CA ASN A 92 -7.08 -25.72 -1.26
C ASN A 92 -8.38 -25.34 -0.56
N VAL A 93 -9.51 -25.28 -1.28
CA VAL A 93 -10.83 -25.03 -0.68
C VAL A 93 -11.23 -26.17 0.26
N LEU A 94 -11.02 -27.42 -0.13
CA LEU A 94 -11.28 -28.58 0.72
C LEU A 94 -10.36 -28.58 1.96
N TYR A 95 -9.08 -28.27 1.77
CA TYR A 95 -8.11 -28.19 2.86
C TYR A 95 -8.49 -27.14 3.90
N ARG A 96 -8.96 -25.96 3.46
CA ARG A 96 -9.45 -24.89 4.34
C ARG A 96 -10.72 -25.27 5.11
N LYS A 97 -11.60 -26.08 4.51
CA LYS A 97 -12.79 -26.60 5.22
C LYS A 97 -12.41 -27.60 6.31
N LEU A 98 -11.38 -28.41 6.05
CA LEU A 98 -10.96 -29.49 6.94
C LEU A 98 -10.00 -29.01 8.04
N ASN A 99 -9.21 -27.97 7.76
CA ASN A 99 -8.21 -27.39 8.68
C ASN A 99 -8.55 -25.94 9.01
N ASP A 100 -9.46 -25.71 9.97
CA ASP A 100 -9.86 -24.35 10.41
C ASP A 100 -8.82 -23.75 11.38
N ILE A 101 -7.77 -23.13 10.83
CA ILE A 101 -6.76 -22.41 11.61
C ILE A 101 -7.22 -20.96 11.79
N ARG A 102 -7.50 -20.54 13.03
CA ARG A 102 -7.93 -19.16 13.35
C ARG A 102 -6.81 -18.33 13.97
N ILE A 103 -6.80 -17.03 13.68
CA ILE A 103 -5.87 -16.06 14.25
C ILE A 103 -6.30 -15.81 15.70
N SER A 104 -5.38 -16.00 16.64
CA SER A 104 -5.65 -15.67 18.04
C SER A 104 -5.68 -14.17 18.23
N ASN A 105 -6.70 -13.64 18.93
CA ASN A 105 -6.72 -12.23 19.37
C ASN A 105 -5.51 -11.86 20.27
N LYS A 106 -4.69 -12.82 20.70
CA LYS A 106 -3.44 -12.56 21.43
C LYS A 106 -2.38 -11.83 20.60
N ASP A 107 -2.39 -11.96 19.27
CA ASP A 107 -1.46 -11.20 18.42
C ASP A 107 -1.89 -9.72 18.32
N ASP A 108 -3.20 -9.46 18.28
CA ASP A 108 -3.74 -8.10 18.36
C ASP A 108 -3.55 -7.46 19.74
N ARG A 109 -3.45 -8.26 20.82
CA ARG A 109 -3.07 -7.75 22.16
C ARG A 109 -1.66 -7.15 22.20
N ARG A 110 -0.77 -7.46 21.24
CA ARG A 110 0.53 -6.76 21.14
C ARG A 110 0.35 -5.31 20.66
N LEU A 111 -0.69 -5.05 19.87
CA LEU A 111 -1.04 -3.72 19.34
C LEU A 111 -2.01 -2.97 20.28
N ARG A 112 -2.93 -3.68 20.93
CA ARG A 112 -3.83 -3.17 21.96
C ARG A 112 -3.28 -3.56 23.33
N LYS A 113 -2.19 -2.91 23.75
CA LYS A 113 -1.87 -2.85 25.17
C LYS A 113 -3.07 -2.22 25.85
N GLU A 114 -3.78 -2.97 26.68
CA GLU A 114 -4.71 -2.38 27.62
C GLU A 114 -3.96 -1.25 28.34
N PRO A 115 -4.57 -0.06 28.50
CA PRO A 115 -3.93 1.01 29.22
C PRO A 115 -3.51 0.47 30.59
N PRO A 116 -2.25 0.66 31.01
CA PRO A 116 -1.81 0.19 32.31
C PRO A 116 -2.75 0.73 33.37
N SER A 117 -3.12 -0.08 34.35
CA SER A 117 -3.98 0.34 35.45
C SER A 117 -3.33 1.52 36.17
N ILE A 118 -3.95 2.69 36.08
CA ILE A 118 -3.43 3.92 36.68
C ILE A 118 -3.83 3.93 38.17
N PRO A 119 -2.89 4.06 39.12
CA PRO A 119 -3.23 4.16 40.53
C PRO A 119 -4.00 5.46 40.81
N ARG A 120 -4.95 5.42 41.77
CA ARG A 120 -5.86 6.54 42.09
C ARG A 120 -5.14 7.84 42.49
N ASN A 121 -3.89 7.79 42.95
CA ASN A 121 -3.13 8.99 43.32
C ASN A 121 -2.24 9.54 42.18
N MET A 122 -2.30 8.98 40.97
CA MET A 122 -1.39 9.37 39.90
C MET A 122 -1.81 10.73 39.31
N THR A 123 -0.95 11.73 39.47
CA THR A 123 -1.12 13.03 38.82
C THR A 123 -0.68 12.95 37.36
N PHE A 124 -1.59 13.24 36.43
CA PHE A 124 -1.27 13.37 35.01
C PHE A 124 -0.73 14.77 34.72
N GLY A 125 0.40 14.84 34.01
CA GLY A 125 1.05 16.10 33.65
C GLY A 125 2.49 15.87 33.22
N ILE A 126 3.10 16.88 32.60
CA ILE A 126 4.53 16.86 32.28
C ILE A 126 5.28 17.08 33.59
N GLN A 127 5.95 16.04 34.11
CA GLN A 127 6.87 16.24 35.22
C GLN A 127 7.92 17.27 34.80
N ALA A 128 8.20 18.24 35.68
CA ALA A 128 9.22 19.24 35.42
C ALA A 128 10.51 18.51 35.04
N ARG A 129 10.99 18.74 33.81
CA ARG A 129 12.24 18.14 33.34
C ARG A 129 13.30 18.51 34.39
N PRO A 130 13.95 17.54 35.05
CA PRO A 130 15.05 17.88 35.94
C PRO A 130 16.04 18.70 35.12
N SER A 131 16.55 19.79 35.70
CA SER A 131 17.61 20.56 35.05
C SER A 131 18.71 19.58 34.63
N THR A 132 19.30 19.81 33.45
CA THR A 132 20.46 19.02 33.01
C THR A 132 21.44 18.94 34.18
N PRO A 133 21.70 17.74 34.74
CA PRO A 133 22.49 17.61 35.96
C PRO A 133 23.85 18.25 35.69
N PHE A 134 24.10 19.40 36.33
CA PHE A 134 25.29 20.22 36.06
C PHE A 134 26.58 19.42 36.25
N PHE A 135 26.55 18.47 37.18
CA PHE A 135 27.64 17.54 37.44
C PHE A 135 28.01 16.67 36.24
N ASP A 136 27.05 16.23 35.43
CA ASP A 136 27.33 15.41 34.24
C ASP A 136 28.02 16.22 33.13
N LEU A 137 27.79 17.54 33.10
CA LEU A 137 28.50 18.46 32.23
C LEU A 137 29.94 18.65 32.69
N LEU A 138 30.16 18.87 34.00
CA LEU A 138 31.50 18.98 34.57
C LEU A 138 32.32 17.69 34.43
N GLN A 139 31.69 16.53 34.51
CA GLN A 139 32.34 15.22 34.36
C GLN A 139 32.50 14.76 32.90
N HIS A 140 32.10 15.58 31.92
CA HIS A 140 32.09 15.22 30.50
C HIS A 140 31.35 13.90 30.20
N ARG A 141 30.33 13.54 31.00
CA ARG A 141 29.61 12.26 30.85
C ARG A 141 28.95 12.12 29.49
N TYR A 142 28.39 13.20 28.96
CA TYR A 142 27.78 13.21 27.63
C TYR A 142 28.79 12.97 26.50
N GLN A 143 30.02 13.48 26.64
CA GLN A 143 31.10 13.17 25.69
C GLN A 143 31.45 11.68 25.74
N GLN A 144 31.54 11.10 26.93
CA GLN A 144 31.81 9.67 27.10
C GLN A 144 30.70 8.81 26.50
N LEU A 145 29.43 9.16 26.76
CA LEU A 145 28.27 8.48 26.17
C LEU A 145 28.28 8.56 24.65
N TRP A 146 28.54 9.74 24.09
CA TRP A 146 28.64 9.92 22.64
C TRP A 146 29.77 9.07 22.03
N VAL A 147 30.96 9.04 22.66
CA VAL A 147 32.07 8.19 22.21
C VAL A 147 31.69 6.71 22.27
N GLN A 148 30.97 6.28 23.31
CA GLN A 148 30.49 4.90 23.42
C GLN A 148 29.47 4.56 22.33
N GLU A 149 28.53 5.46 22.05
CA GLU A 149 27.53 5.31 21.00
C GLU A 149 28.18 5.26 19.62
N GLN A 150 29.17 6.11 19.35
CA GLN A 150 29.96 6.06 18.11
C GLN A 150 30.69 4.73 17.97
N LYS A 151 31.34 4.24 19.04
CA LYS A 151 32.00 2.92 19.05
C LYS A 151 31.00 1.78 18.81
N ALA A 152 29.83 1.85 19.43
CA ALA A 152 28.76 0.85 19.25
C ALA A 152 28.24 0.84 17.80
N THR A 153 27.99 2.02 17.24
CA THR A 153 27.55 2.20 15.85
C THR A 153 28.57 1.66 14.85
N GLN A 154 29.86 1.99 15.05
CA GLN A 154 30.93 1.45 14.22
C GLN A 154 31.05 -0.08 14.33
N LYS A 155 30.88 -0.65 15.53
CA LYS A 155 30.85 -2.11 15.73
C LYS A 155 29.68 -2.75 15.00
N ALA A 156 28.48 -2.17 15.09
CA ALA A 156 27.28 -2.65 14.41
C ALA A 156 27.46 -2.61 12.88
N LEU A 157 27.96 -1.51 12.32
CA LEU A 157 28.26 -1.40 10.88
C LEU A 157 29.31 -2.42 10.44
N LYS A 158 30.35 -2.67 11.25
CA LYS A 158 31.35 -3.71 10.95
C LYS A 158 30.73 -5.11 10.96
N LEU A 159 29.85 -5.40 11.92
CA LEU A 159 29.15 -6.70 11.99
C LEU A 159 28.22 -6.89 10.79
N GLU A 160 27.44 -5.87 10.43
CA GLU A 160 26.56 -5.90 9.25
C GLU A 160 27.37 -6.12 7.96
N LYS A 161 28.49 -5.41 7.79
CA LYS A 161 29.39 -5.62 6.64
C LYS A 161 29.97 -7.03 6.62
N LYS A 162 30.42 -7.56 7.76
CA LYS A 162 30.89 -8.95 7.87
C LYS A 162 29.78 -9.95 7.54
N GLN A 163 28.56 -9.71 8.01
CA GLN A 163 27.40 -10.56 7.70
C GLN A 163 27.08 -10.53 6.20
N LYS A 164 27.10 -9.35 5.56
CA LYS A 164 26.92 -9.23 4.10
C LYS A 164 28.02 -9.94 3.31
N VAL A 165 29.27 -9.88 3.77
CA VAL A 165 30.40 -10.62 3.15
C VAL A 165 30.23 -12.13 3.36
N ALA A 166 29.83 -12.57 4.56
CA ALA A 166 29.62 -13.98 4.90
C ALA A 166 28.42 -14.60 4.16
N LEU A 167 27.37 -13.82 3.90
CA LEU A 167 26.24 -14.21 3.04
C LEU A 167 26.65 -14.40 1.57
N GLY A 168 27.88 -14.00 1.19
CA GLY A 168 28.43 -14.15 -0.15
C GLY A 168 27.73 -13.28 -1.19
N LYS A 169 28.15 -13.41 -2.45
CA LYS A 169 27.34 -12.93 -3.58
C LYS A 169 26.12 -13.83 -3.67
N LEU A 170 24.95 -13.32 -3.28
CA LEU A 170 23.68 -13.96 -3.65
C LEU A 170 23.73 -14.21 -5.15
N TYR A 171 23.63 -15.48 -5.56
CA TYR A 171 23.58 -15.82 -6.98
C TYR A 171 22.38 -15.11 -7.59
N GLU A 172 22.64 -14.26 -8.58
CA GLU A 172 21.57 -13.60 -9.31
C GLU A 172 20.87 -14.66 -10.16
N THR A 173 19.58 -14.87 -9.90
CA THR A 173 18.74 -15.68 -10.78
C THR A 173 18.58 -14.99 -12.14
N ARG A 174 18.20 -15.75 -13.16
CA ARG A 174 17.95 -15.24 -14.53
C ARG A 174 16.98 -14.05 -14.53
N SER A 175 15.99 -14.04 -13.65
CA SER A 175 15.03 -12.93 -13.50
C SER A 175 15.67 -11.65 -12.94
N CYS A 176 16.60 -11.76 -11.99
CA CYS A 176 17.38 -10.62 -11.49
C CYS A 176 18.26 -10.01 -12.60
N GLN A 177 18.91 -10.87 -13.39
CA GLN A 177 19.73 -10.44 -14.52
C GLN A 177 18.89 -9.72 -15.59
N LEU A 178 17.72 -10.27 -15.94
CA LEU A 178 16.80 -9.63 -16.90
C LEU A 178 16.25 -8.30 -16.40
N ARG A 179 16.01 -8.13 -15.09
CA ARG A 179 15.63 -6.82 -14.50
C ARG A 179 16.74 -5.78 -14.62
N LYS A 180 18.00 -6.18 -14.46
CA LYS A 180 19.16 -5.27 -14.54
C LYS A 180 19.57 -4.97 -15.98
N TYR A 181 19.36 -5.92 -16.87
CA TYR A 181 19.70 -5.79 -18.28
C TYR A 181 18.81 -4.71 -18.93
N LYS A 182 19.45 -3.61 -19.32
CA LYS A 182 18.84 -2.60 -20.19
C LYS A 182 19.34 -2.87 -21.60
N PRO A 183 18.48 -3.22 -22.57
CA PRO A 183 18.92 -3.45 -23.93
C PRO A 183 19.64 -2.20 -24.45
N PRO A 184 20.76 -2.35 -25.18
CA PRO A 184 21.44 -1.21 -25.77
C PRO A 184 20.48 -0.53 -26.74
N VAL A 185 19.95 0.62 -26.33
CA VAL A 185 19.12 1.46 -27.19
C VAL A 185 20.06 2.07 -28.22
N LYS A 186 19.89 1.70 -29.50
CA LYS A 186 20.51 2.43 -30.59
C LYS A 186 20.00 3.87 -30.47
N LEU A 187 20.90 4.79 -30.17
CA LEU A 187 20.57 6.21 -30.15
C LEU A 187 20.40 6.62 -31.61
N ASP A 188 19.19 6.47 -32.13
CA ASP A 188 18.84 7.00 -33.43
C ASP A 188 19.19 8.49 -33.43
N SER A 189 19.84 8.96 -34.49
CA SER A 189 20.21 10.37 -34.62
C SER A 189 18.95 11.20 -34.46
N LEU A 190 18.97 12.14 -33.51
CA LEU A 190 17.91 13.13 -33.36
C LEU A 190 17.62 13.76 -34.72
N TRP A 191 16.34 13.91 -35.05
CA TRP A 191 15.94 14.49 -36.33
C TRP A 191 16.62 15.85 -36.51
N SER A 192 17.32 16.01 -37.64
CA SER A 192 18.01 17.24 -38.02
C SER A 192 17.57 17.64 -39.42
N MET A 193 17.30 18.93 -39.62
CA MET A 193 16.94 19.46 -40.94
C MET A 193 18.09 19.24 -41.94
N PRO A 194 17.81 18.73 -43.15
CA PRO A 194 18.84 18.50 -44.18
C PRO A 194 19.67 19.75 -44.51
N HIS A 195 19.05 20.93 -44.44
CA HIS A 195 19.71 22.20 -44.68
C HIS A 195 20.86 22.48 -43.69
N TYR A 196 20.72 22.05 -42.43
CA TYR A 196 21.72 22.27 -41.38
C TYR A 196 22.76 21.15 -41.25
N GLN A 197 22.70 20.09 -42.07
CA GLN A 197 23.73 19.06 -42.04
C GLN A 197 25.07 19.54 -42.62
N LYS A 198 25.03 20.49 -43.57
CA LYS A 198 26.23 21.02 -44.24
C LYS A 198 26.83 22.24 -43.54
N VAL A 199 26.06 22.91 -42.67
CA VAL A 199 26.45 24.15 -42.03
C VAL A 199 26.93 23.85 -40.61
N GLY A 200 28.19 24.18 -40.31
CA GLY A 200 28.75 24.05 -38.98
C GLY A 200 28.11 25.03 -37.98
N PRO A 201 28.23 24.76 -36.66
CA PRO A 201 27.75 25.69 -35.64
C PRO A 201 28.49 27.02 -35.76
N HIS A 202 27.73 28.12 -35.88
CA HIS A 202 28.29 29.47 -36.00
C HIS A 202 28.73 30.04 -34.63
N LEU A 203 28.16 29.54 -33.54
CA LEU A 203 28.47 29.97 -32.18
C LEU A 203 29.40 28.97 -31.50
N HIS A 204 30.56 29.45 -31.07
CA HIS A 204 31.45 28.74 -30.17
C HIS A 204 31.16 29.15 -28.73
N THR A 205 30.34 28.38 -28.03
CA THR A 205 30.00 28.64 -26.62
C THR A 205 31.11 28.25 -25.64
N PHE A 206 32.10 27.46 -26.09
CA PHE A 206 33.21 26.98 -25.28
C PHE A 206 34.52 27.65 -25.71
N PRO A 207 35.38 28.05 -24.75
CA PRO A 207 36.67 28.67 -25.06
C PRO A 207 37.62 27.75 -25.87
N THR A 208 37.57 26.44 -25.60
CA THR A 208 38.37 25.43 -26.32
C THR A 208 37.54 24.21 -26.69
N GLU A 209 37.97 23.47 -27.72
CA GLU A 209 37.32 22.21 -28.11
C GLU A 209 37.44 21.14 -27.01
N ALA A 210 38.51 21.18 -26.22
CA ALA A 210 38.68 20.31 -25.06
C ALA A 210 37.61 20.58 -23.97
N ASP A 211 37.27 21.85 -23.74
CA ASP A 211 36.19 22.23 -22.81
C ASP A 211 34.83 21.77 -23.32
N ARG A 212 34.58 21.89 -24.63
CA ARG A 212 33.37 21.36 -25.26
C ARG A 212 33.24 19.85 -25.07
N GLN A 213 34.31 19.09 -25.31
CA GLN A 213 34.30 17.64 -25.13
C GLN A 213 34.09 17.26 -23.67
N ARG A 214 34.72 17.97 -22.73
CA ARG A 214 34.49 17.79 -21.29
C ARG A 214 33.04 18.02 -20.90
N ALA A 215 32.44 19.12 -21.37
CA ALA A 215 31.04 19.44 -21.08
C ALA A 215 30.07 18.40 -21.66
N LEU A 216 30.30 17.96 -22.91
CA LEU A 216 29.48 16.91 -23.53
C LEU A 216 29.63 15.56 -22.82
N LYS A 217 30.82 15.23 -22.34
CA LYS A 217 31.07 14.03 -21.55
C LYS A 217 30.32 14.09 -20.21
N ALA A 218 30.44 15.19 -19.47
CA ALA A 218 29.73 15.39 -18.22
C ALA A 218 28.20 15.29 -18.40
N HIS A 219 27.65 15.92 -19.45
CA HIS A 219 26.23 15.83 -19.78
C HIS A 219 25.78 14.38 -20.09
N ARG A 220 26.61 13.58 -20.77
CA ARG A 220 26.31 12.15 -21.03
C ARG A 220 26.29 11.31 -19.75
N GLU A 221 27.17 11.62 -18.80
CA GLU A 221 27.24 10.94 -17.50
C GLU A 221 26.03 11.29 -16.63
N GLU A 222 25.61 12.55 -16.62
CA GLU A 222 24.43 12.99 -15.86
C GLU A 222 23.09 12.50 -16.42
N ARG A 223 23.09 12.07 -17.69
CA ARG A 223 21.89 11.60 -18.41
C ARG A 223 21.17 10.45 -17.69
N ALA A 224 21.89 9.66 -16.88
CA ALA A 224 21.31 8.58 -16.07
C ALA A 224 20.45 9.08 -14.90
N VAL A 225 20.73 10.28 -14.38
CA VAL A 225 20.12 10.86 -13.17
C VAL A 225 19.03 11.89 -13.51
N ARG A 226 18.92 12.32 -14.77
CA ARG A 226 17.95 13.36 -15.21
C ARG A 226 16.69 12.77 -15.85
N GLN A 227 15.52 13.39 -15.59
CA GLN A 227 14.24 13.04 -16.23
C GLN A 227 14.02 13.75 -17.58
N GLY A 228 13.11 13.21 -18.41
CA GLY A 228 12.65 13.78 -19.69
C GLY A 228 13.34 13.21 -20.94
N THR A 229 12.72 13.39 -22.10
CA THR A 229 13.16 12.84 -23.41
C THR A 229 14.56 13.32 -23.80
N LEU A 230 14.84 14.61 -23.58
CA LEU A 230 16.16 15.21 -23.82
C LEU A 230 17.08 15.09 -22.61
N ARG A 231 16.58 14.58 -21.47
CA ARG A 231 17.34 14.38 -20.23
C ARG A 231 17.95 15.67 -19.67
N MET A 232 17.27 16.79 -19.92
CA MET A 232 17.61 18.13 -19.42
C MET A 232 16.75 18.54 -18.21
N GLY A 233 15.86 17.66 -17.74
CA GLY A 233 14.94 17.94 -16.63
C GLY A 233 15.55 17.77 -15.24
N ASN A 234 14.69 17.82 -14.23
CA ASN A 234 15.06 17.72 -12.81
C ASN A 234 15.75 16.38 -12.48
N TYR A 235 16.64 16.42 -11.49
CA TYR A 235 17.32 15.24 -10.95
C TYR A 235 16.30 14.28 -10.34
N THR A 236 16.40 12.98 -10.66
CA THR A 236 15.79 11.93 -9.86
C THR A 236 16.65 11.67 -8.65
N HIS A 237 16.28 12.24 -7.51
CA HIS A 237 16.75 11.66 -6.25
C HIS A 237 16.03 10.32 -6.04
N PRO A 238 16.74 9.26 -5.61
CA PRO A 238 16.10 8.10 -4.99
C PRO A 238 15.47 8.47 -3.64
#